data_AF-A0A344U2I9-F1
#
_entry.id   AF-A0A344U2I9-F1
#
_cell.length_a   1.000
_cell.length_b   1.000
_cell.length_c   1.000
_cell.angle_alpha   90.00
_cell.angle_beta   90.00
_cell.angle_gamma   90.00
#
_symmetry.space_group_name_H-M   'P 1'
#
loop_
_entity.id
_entity.type
_entity.pdbx_description
1 polymer ?
#
loop_
_entity_poly.entity_id
_entity_poly.type
_entity_poly.pdbx_seq_one_letter_code
_entity_poly.pdbx_strand_id
1 'polypeptide(L)' 'MARTDPRKPVSALDALLYWGDLCGMCAGHARIWCPDCYGFEGCATCMRLFRVPCPDCVGGSRFPITSYR' A
#
# COMPACT_ATOMS: atom_id res chain seq x y z
N MET A 1 1.69 -11.94 11.65
CA MET A 1 3.05 -11.40 11.46
C MET A 1 3.27 -10.35 12.53
N ALA A 2 4.22 -10.59 13.43
CA ALA A 2 4.38 -9.76 14.63
C ALA A 2 4.76 -8.32 14.23
N ARG A 3 3.96 -7.33 14.64
CA ARG A 3 4.37 -5.93 14.63
C ARG A 3 5.55 -5.81 15.61
N THR A 4 6.77 -5.75 15.08
CA THR A 4 7.96 -5.50 15.90
C THR A 4 7.82 -4.13 16.56
N ASP A 5 8.03 -4.08 17.88
CA ASP A 5 8.02 -2.86 18.67
C ASP A 5 9.03 -1.85 18.09
N PRO A 6 8.62 -0.64 17.66
CA PRO A 6 9.50 0.35 17.06
C PRO A 6 10.61 0.86 18.00
N ARG A 7 10.56 0.53 19.30
CA ARG A 7 11.57 0.91 20.29
C ARG A 7 12.66 -0.13 20.50
N LYS A 8 12.49 -1.35 19.98
CA LYS A 8 13.49 -2.41 20.10
C LYS A 8 14.46 -2.28 18.92
N PRO A 9 15.76 -2.01 19.14
CA PRO A 9 16.70 -1.91 18.05
C PRO A 9 16.81 -3.29 17.37
N VAL A 10 16.37 -3.34 16.12
CA VAL A 10 16.67 -4.46 15.22
C VAL A 10 18.06 -4.23 14.60
N SER A 11 18.77 -5.29 14.27
CA SER A 11 20.03 -5.12 13.55
C SER A 11 19.76 -4.48 12.18
N ALA A 12 20.74 -3.74 11.65
CA ALA A 12 20.61 -3.13 10.33
C ALA A 12 20.34 -4.18 9.23
N LEU A 13 20.91 -5.39 9.39
CA LEU A 13 20.68 -6.50 8.48
C LEU A 13 19.23 -6.99 8.55
N ASP A 14 18.67 -7.16 9.75
CA ASP A 14 17.28 -7.58 9.92
C ASP A 14 16.31 -6.54 9.35
N ALA A 15 16.61 -5.26 9.51
CA ALA A 15 15.82 -4.18 8.91
C ALA A 15 15.87 -4.26 7.37
N LEU A 16 17.06 -4.42 6.78
CA LEU A 16 17.22 -4.53 5.33
C LEU A 16 16.47 -5.74 4.75
N LEU A 17 16.54 -6.90 5.42
CA LEU A 17 15.81 -8.09 5.02
C LEU A 17 14.30 -7.86 5.12
N TYR A 18 13.81 -7.26 6.22
CA TYR A 18 12.41 -6.90 6.36
C TYR A 18 11.92 -5.98 5.25
N TRP A 19 12.68 -4.94 4.89
CA TRP A 19 12.35 -4.07 3.77
C TRP A 19 12.36 -4.81 2.43
N GLY A 20 13.25 -5.78 2.24
CA GLY A 20 13.31 -6.65 1.06
C GLY A 20 12.09 -7.56 0.90
N ASP A 21 11.44 -7.96 2.00
CA ASP A 21 10.22 -8.78 2.00
C ASP A 21 8.95 -7.98 1.68
N LEU A 22 9.02 -6.64 1.68
CA LEU A 22 7.87 -5.79 1.38
C LEU A 22 7.66 -5.65 -0.14
N CYS A 23 6.40 -5.47 -0.54
CA CYS A 23 6.08 -5.10 -1.91
C CYS A 23 6.75 -3.78 -2.30
N GLY A 24 7.57 -3.77 -3.35
CA GLY A 24 8.32 -2.60 -3.79
C GLY A 24 7.46 -1.39 -4.17
N MET A 25 6.21 -1.61 -4.57
CA MET A 25 5.31 -0.52 -4.96
C MET A 25 4.59 0.12 -3.77
N CYS A 26 4.16 -0.67 -2.78
CA CYS A 26 3.35 -0.15 -1.67
C CYS A 26 4.06 -0.18 -0.31
N ALA A 27 5.29 -0.69 -0.24
CA ALA A 27 6.04 -0.87 1.01
C ALA A 27 5.23 -1.56 2.11
N GLY A 28 4.39 -2.54 1.73
CA GLY A 28 3.52 -3.27 2.66
C GLY A 28 2.22 -2.55 3.08
N HIS A 29 1.93 -1.36 2.57
CA HIS A 29 0.71 -0.62 2.95
C HIS A 29 -0.59 -1.14 2.30
N ALA A 30 -0.50 -2.03 1.31
CA ALA A 30 -1.61 -2.62 0.54
C ALA A 30 -2.51 -1.64 -0.24
N ARG A 31 -2.46 -0.34 0.05
CA ARG A 31 -3.11 0.74 -0.69
C ARG A 31 -2.09 1.82 -1.03
N ILE A 32 -2.19 2.34 -2.23
CA ILE A 32 -1.36 3.42 -2.76
C ILE A 32 -2.23 4.62 -3.12
N TRP A 33 -1.63 5.80 -3.30
CA TRP A 33 -2.33 6.91 -3.91
C TRP A 33 -2.79 6.53 -5.31
N CYS A 34 -3.98 7.00 -5.69
CA CYS A 34 -4.49 6.78 -7.04
C CYS A 34 -3.44 7.28 -8.04
N PRO A 35 -2.97 6.45 -8.99
CA PRO A 35 -1.93 6.85 -9.94
C PRO A 35 -2.40 7.91 -10.94
N ASP A 36 -3.72 8.12 -11.06
CA ASP A 36 -4.28 9.12 -11.99
C ASP A 36 -4.38 10.50 -11.33
N CYS A 37 -4.82 10.56 -10.07
CA CYS A 37 -5.02 11.84 -9.39
C CYS A 37 -4.03 12.12 -8.27
N TYR A 38 -3.15 11.20 -7.90
CA TYR A 38 -2.15 11.37 -6.85
C TYR A 38 -2.69 11.93 -5.51
N GLY A 39 -3.99 11.74 -5.24
CA GLY A 39 -4.66 12.27 -4.05
C GLY A 39 -5.41 13.60 -4.24
N PHE A 40 -5.49 14.14 -5.45
CA PHE A 40 -6.35 15.28 -5.77
C PHE A 40 -7.83 14.89 -5.86
N GLU A 41 -8.70 15.84 -5.51
CA GLU A 41 -10.15 15.67 -5.45
C GLU A 41 -10.80 15.59 -6.84
N GLY A 42 -11.95 14.93 -6.92
CA GLY A 42 -12.75 14.86 -8.14
C GLY A 42 -12.40 13.72 -9.11
N CYS A 43 -11.44 12.87 -8.76
CA CYS A 43 -11.06 11.74 -9.62
C CYS A 43 -12.15 10.68 -9.73
N ALA A 44 -12.60 10.43 -10.97
CA ALA A 44 -13.60 9.41 -11.28
C ALA A 44 -13.02 7.98 -11.19
N THR A 45 -11.75 7.77 -11.59
CA THR A 45 -11.16 6.43 -11.62
C THR A 45 -11.09 5.79 -10.24
N CYS A 46 -10.68 6.56 -9.22
CA CYS A 46 -10.66 6.08 -7.84
C CYS A 46 -11.96 6.36 -7.07
N MET A 47 -13.03 6.80 -7.74
CA MET A 47 -14.32 7.17 -7.13
C MET A 47 -14.20 8.10 -5.92
N ARG A 48 -13.32 9.12 -6.01
CA ARG A 48 -13.05 10.09 -4.93
C ARG A 48 -12.52 9.46 -3.63
N LEU A 49 -12.00 8.23 -3.67
CA LEU A 49 -11.38 7.59 -2.49
C LEU A 49 -9.92 8.00 -2.29
N PHE A 50 -9.32 8.68 -3.26
CA PHE A 50 -7.92 9.16 -3.29
C PHE A 50 -6.86 8.05 -3.30
N ARG A 51 -7.15 6.87 -2.75
CA ARG A 51 -6.28 5.71 -2.68
C ARG A 51 -6.93 4.49 -3.30
N VAL A 52 -6.12 3.67 -3.96
CA VAL A 52 -6.51 2.43 -4.63
C VAL A 52 -5.68 1.26 -4.07
N PRO A 53 -6.20 0.02 -4.13
CA PRO A 53 -5.41 -1.17 -3.78
C PRO A 53 -4.15 -1.29 -4.65
N CYS A 54 -3.05 -1.80 -4.08
CA CYS A 54 -1.80 -2.00 -4.81
C CYS A 54 -1.96 -3.06 -5.93
N PRO A 55 -1.62 -2.75 -7.19
CA PRO A 55 -1.75 -3.71 -8.28
C PRO A 55 -0.78 -4.91 -8.13
N ASP A 56 0.41 -4.68 -7.59
CA ASP A 56 1.47 -5.70 -7.57
C ASP A 56 1.25 -6.79 -6.51
N CYS A 57 0.80 -6.42 -5.31
CA CYS A 57 0.73 -7.37 -4.18
C CYS A 57 -0.68 -7.74 -3.73
N VAL A 58 -1.70 -6.92 -4.03
CA VAL A 58 -3.10 -7.25 -3.70
C VAL A 58 -3.98 -7.42 -4.94
N GLY A 59 -3.38 -7.42 -6.13
CA GLY A 59 -4.11 -7.57 -7.40
C GLY A 59 -5.12 -6.45 -7.62
N GLY A 60 -4.87 -5.27 -7.04
CA GLY A 60 -5.78 -4.14 -7.09
C GLY A 60 -5.93 -3.56 -8.48
N SER A 61 -7.15 -3.26 -8.90
CA SER A 61 -7.39 -2.48 -10.11
C SER A 61 -7.38 -0.97 -9.81
N ARG A 62 -7.30 -0.12 -10.85
CA ARG A 62 -7.47 1.34 -10.68
C ARG A 62 -8.84 1.73 -10.12
N PHE A 63 -9.80 0.80 -10.17
CA PHE A 63 -11.08 0.93 -9.50
C PHE A 63 -10.98 0.38 -8.07
N PRO A 64 -11.57 1.08 -7.09
CA PRO A 64 -11.81 0.50 -5.77
C PRO A 64 -12.54 -0.83 -5.93
N ILE A 65 -12.08 -1.86 -5.19
CA ILE A 65 -12.93 -3.01 -4.91
C ILE A 65 -14.09 -2.51 -4.05
N THR A 66 -15.18 -2.12 -4.69
CA THR A 66 -16.48 -1.99 -4.04
C THR A 66 -16.90 -3.40 -3.66
N SER A 67 -16.51 -3.82 -2.45
CA SER A 67 -17.18 -4.94 -1.82
C SER A 67 -18.62 -4.53 -1.56
N TYR A 68 -19.50 -4.71 -2.54
CA TYR A 68 -20.92 -4.89 -2.28
C TYR A 68 -21.07 -6.28 -1.67
N ARG A 69 -20.96 -6.36 -0.35
CA ARG A 69 -21.56 -7.43 0.45
C ARG A 69 -22.00 -6.87 1.78
#